data_AF-X5A3T2-F1
#
_entry.id   AF-X5A3T2-F1
#
_cell.length_a   1.000
_cell.length_b   1.000
_cell.length_c   1.000
_cell.angle_alpha   90.00
_cell.angle_beta   90.00
_cell.angle_gamma   90.00
#
_symmetry.space_group_name_H-M   'P 1'
#
loop_
_entity.id
_entity.type
_entity.pdbx_description
1 polymer ?
#
loop_
_entity_poly.entity_id
_entity_poly.type
_entity_poly.pdbx_seq_one_letter_code
_entity_poly.pdbx_strand_id
1 'polypeptide(L)' 'MKARALLECTIDTASPAAELSATISAVLAVLPSAEQRLSVLRSLDDEIGRALAEFEAASKPQETEDAA' A
#
# COMPACT_ATOMS: atom_id res chain seq x y z
N MET A 1 29.89 4.59 6.65
CA MET A 1 28.52 4.01 6.62
C MET A 1 27.63 4.89 5.76
N LYS A 2 26.84 4.35 4.83
CA LYS A 2 25.77 5.12 4.17
C LYS A 2 24.63 5.26 5.18
N ALA A 3 24.37 6.46 5.67
CA ALA A 3 23.20 6.73 6.52
C ALA A 3 21.93 6.37 5.75
N ARG A 4 21.09 5.49 6.29
CA ARG A 4 19.73 5.27 5.78
C ARG A 4 18.86 6.36 6.38
N ALA A 5 18.23 7.17 5.53
CA ALA A 5 17.19 8.09 5.98
C ALA A 5 15.98 7.26 6.43
N LEU A 6 15.61 7.38 7.71
CA LEU A 6 14.37 6.83 8.23
C LEU A 6 13.30 7.91 8.10
N LEU A 7 12.17 7.57 7.48
CA LEU A 7 10.98 8.41 7.46
C LEU A 7 10.08 7.95 8.63
N GLU A 8 9.86 8.85 9.58
CA GLU A 8 8.85 8.65 10.63
C GLU A 8 7.58 9.40 10.21
N CYS A 9 6.42 8.73 10.23
CA CYS A 9 5.14 9.34 9.90
C CYS A 9 4.06 8.88 10.88
N THR A 10 3.10 9.76 11.16
CA THR A 10 1.88 9.46 11.89
C THR A 10 0.73 9.54 10.90
N ILE A 11 -0.13 8.54 10.88
CA ILE A 11 -1.26 8.45 9.94
C ILE A 11 -2.55 8.61 10.73
N ASP A 12 -3.34 9.62 10.37
CA ASP A 12 -4.72 9.76 10.84
C ASP A 12 -5.65 8.80 10.07
N THR A 13 -6.16 7.80 10.78
CA THR A 13 -7.06 6.81 10.19
C THR A 13 -8.48 7.34 9.98
N ALA A 14 -8.82 8.53 10.48
CA ALA A 14 -10.07 9.19 10.14
C ALA A 14 -10.07 9.73 8.69
N SER A 15 -8.90 9.95 8.09
CA SER A 15 -8.73 10.47 6.71
C SER A 15 -7.74 9.64 5.88
N PRO A 16 -7.92 8.31 5.77
CA PRO A 16 -6.85 7.38 5.39
C PRO A 16 -6.32 7.59 3.97
N ALA A 17 -7.18 7.95 3.01
CA ALA A 17 -6.78 8.16 1.62
C ALA A 17 -5.86 9.38 1.44
N ALA A 18 -6.17 10.48 2.14
CA ALA A 18 -5.37 11.70 2.09
C ALA A 18 -4.01 11.48 2.75
N GLU A 19 -3.98 10.81 3.91
CA GLU A 19 -2.75 10.50 4.64
C GLU A 19 -1.82 9.53 3.88
N LEU A 20 -2.38 8.50 3.25
CA LEU A 20 -1.63 7.59 2.38
C LEU A 20 -0.99 8.35 1.20
N SER A 21 -1.75 9.26 0.56
CA SER A 21 -1.24 10.08 -0.55
C SER A 21 -0.08 10.98 -0.12
N ALA A 22 -0.20 11.62 1.04
CA ALA A 22 0.85 12.46 1.62
C ALA A 22 2.10 11.64 1.96
N THR A 23 1.92 10.45 2.56
CA THR A 23 3.01 9.54 2.93
C THR A 23 3.77 9.04 1.70
N ILE A 24 3.06 8.59 0.66
CA ILE A 24 3.66 8.16 -0.61
C ILE A 24 4.47 9.31 -1.22
N SER A 25 3.91 10.52 -1.23
CA SER A 25 4.59 11.71 -1.76
C SER A 25 5.88 12.01 -0.99
N ALA A 26 5.86 11.91 0.34
CA ALA A 26 7.05 12.09 1.18
C ALA A 26 8.13 11.03 0.90
N VAL A 27 7.74 9.76 0.74
CA VAL A 27 8.66 8.68 0.36
C VAL A 27 9.29 8.92 -1.02
N LEU A 28 8.49 9.33 -2.02
CA LEU A 28 9.02 9.57 -3.37
C LEU A 28 9.96 10.78 -3.42
N ALA A 29 9.75 11.79 -2.59
CA ALA A 29 10.58 13.00 -2.52
C ALA A 29 12.02 12.71 -2.05
N VAL A 30 12.24 11.66 -1.25
CA VAL A 30 13.57 11.29 -0.76
C VAL A 30 14.33 10.35 -1.71
N LEU A 31 13.69 9.88 -2.78
CA LEU A 31 14.31 8.98 -3.76
C LEU A 31 14.91 9.77 -4.94
N PRO A 32 16.24 9.74 -5.12
CA PRO A 32 16.91 10.64 -6.06
C PRO A 32 16.58 10.35 -7.53
N SER A 33 16.44 9.08 -7.93
CA SER A 33 16.24 8.71 -9.33
C SER A 33 14.78 8.43 -9.70
N ALA A 34 14.44 8.67 -10.97
CA ALA A 34 13.12 8.36 -11.50
C ALA A 34 12.86 6.84 -11.52
N GLU A 35 13.88 6.02 -11.81
CA GLU A 35 13.75 4.56 -11.76
C GLU A 35 13.44 4.05 -10.35
N GLN A 36 14.06 4.63 -9.32
CA GLN A 36 13.77 4.25 -7.93
C GLN A 36 12.34 4.60 -7.53
N ARG A 37 11.88 5.81 -7.90
CA ARG A 37 10.49 6.24 -7.67
C ARG A 37 9.49 5.32 -8.39
N LEU A 38 9.77 4.99 -9.65
CA LEU A 38 8.93 4.08 -10.45
C LEU A 38 8.90 2.66 -9.88
N SER A 39 10.05 2.15 -9.40
CA SER A 39 10.13 0.85 -8.77
C SER A 39 9.26 0.78 -7.51
N VAL A 40 9.29 1.82 -6.66
CA VAL A 40 8.46 1.88 -5.46
C VAL A 40 6.98 1.94 -5.80
N LEU A 41 6.59 2.77 -6.78
CA LEU A 41 5.20 2.87 -7.23
C LEU A 41 4.66 1.52 -7.75
N ARG A 42 5.45 0.78 -8.53
CA ARG A 42 5.06 -0.56 -9.01
C ARG A 42 4.89 -1.55 -7.86
N SER A 43 5.82 -1.58 -6.91
CA SER A 43 5.70 -2.46 -5.75
C SER A 43 4.49 -2.14 -4.88
N LEU A 44 4.11 -0.85 -4.76
CA LEU A 44 2.89 -0.44 -4.07
C LEU A 44 1.64 -0.90 -4.82
N ASP A 45 1.60 -0.74 -6.15
CA ASP A 45 0.50 -1.21 -7.00
C ASP A 45 0.29 -2.72 -6.85
N ASP A 46 1.37 -3.50 -6.90
CA ASP A 46 1.34 -4.95 -6.70
C ASP A 46 0.79 -5.35 -5.32
N GLU A 47 1.20 -4.65 -4.26
CA GLU A 47 0.74 -4.92 -2.89
C GLU A 47 -0.73 -4.55 -2.69
N ILE A 48 -1.17 -3.41 -3.23
CA ILE A 48 -2.58 -2.99 -3.21
C ILE A 48 -3.44 -4.03 -3.96
N GLY A 49 -2.99 -4.48 -5.14
CA GLY A 49 -3.69 -5.50 -5.91
C GLY A 49 -3.83 -6.82 -5.15
N ARG A 50 -2.78 -7.28 -4.46
CA ARG A 50 -2.83 -8.46 -3.58
C ARG A 50 -3.83 -8.28 -2.44
N ALA A 51 -3.71 -7.18 -1.70
CA ALA A 51 -4.57 -6.90 -0.56
C ALA A 51 -6.06 -6.81 -0.95
N LEU A 52 -6.36 -6.23 -2.11
CA LEU A 52 -7.71 -6.18 -2.66
C LEU A 52 -8.23 -7.59 -3.01
N ALA A 53 -7.44 -8.40 -3.70
CA ALA A 53 -7.83 -9.77 -4.04
C ALA A 53 -8.08 -10.63 -2.79
N GLU A 54 -7.24 -10.50 -1.77
CA GLU A 54 -7.43 -11.18 -0.47
C GLU A 54 -8.71 -10.71 0.24
N PHE A 55 -8.96 -9.40 0.25
CA PHE A 55 -10.16 -8.83 0.84
C PHE A 55 -11.43 -9.32 0.13
N GLU A 56 -11.43 -9.34 -1.20
CA GLU A 56 -12.55 -9.85 -2.01
C GLU A 56 -12.79 -11.34 -1.76
N ALA A 57 -11.72 -12.14 -1.66
CA ALA A 57 -11.82 -13.57 -1.35
C ALA A 57 -12.40 -13.81 0.04
N ALA A 58 -11.99 -13.03 1.04
CA ALA A 58 -12.52 -13.10 2.41
C ALA A 58 -13.96 -12.58 2.52
N SER A 59 -14.37 -11.69 1.62
CA SER A 59 -15.70 -11.05 1.64
C SER A 59 -16.76 -11.81 0.84
N LYS A 60 -16.38 -12.83 0.05
CA LYS A 60 -17.35 -13.72 -0.58
C LYS A 60 -18.02 -14.59 0.49
N PRO A 61 -19.36 -14.60 0.57
CA PRO A 61 -20.05 -15.58 1.41
C PRO A 61 -19.59 -16.98 1.00
N GLN A 62 -19.24 -17.84 1.96
CA GLN A 62 -19.27 -19.27 1.69
C GLN A 62 -20.71 -19.58 1.30
N GLU A 63 -20.95 -19.85 0.01
CA GLU A 63 -22.07 -20.72 -0.34
C GLU A 63 -21.79 -22.02 0.38
N THR A 64 -22.42 -22.19 1.53
CA THR A 64 -22.55 -23.50 2.17
C THR A 64 -23.28 -24.36 1.15
N GLU A 65 -22.52 -25.12 0.39
CA GLU A 65 -22.98 -26.33 -0.27
C GLU A 65 -23.39 -27.30 0.84
N ASP A 66 -24.58 -27.07 1.40
CA ASP A 66 -25.24 -27.97 2.32
C ASP A 66 -26.73 -28.00 1.97
N ALA A 67 -27.20 -29.22 1.72
CA ALA A 67 -28.58 -29.67 1.50
C ALA A 67 -29.24 -29.43 0.12
N ALA A 68 -29.10 -30.42 -0.77
CA ALA A 68 -30.24 -31.21 -1.29
C ALA A 68 -29.78 -32.54 -1.92
#